data_AF-A0A3C0ED33-F1
#
_entry.id   AF-A0A3C0ED33-F1
#
_cell.length_a   1.000
_cell.length_b   1.000
_cell.length_c   1.000
_cell.angle_alpha   90.00
_cell.angle_beta   90.00
_cell.angle_gamma   90.00
#
_symmetry.space_group_name_H-M   'P 1'
#
loop_
_entity.id
_entity.type
_entity.pdbx_description
1 polymer ?
#
loop_
_entity_poly.entity_id
_entity_poly.type
_entity_poly.pdbx_seq_one_letter_code
_entity_poly.pdbx_strand_id
1 'polypeptide(L)' 'MFLGLRLLEGMNLAQVSAQVGIDLAQRYESEIQDLTELGLLEQVGPRLRLTKSTHLIANQVFTRFVE' A
#
# COMPACT_ATOMS: atom_id res chain seq x y z
N MET A 1 0.78 -0.10 -13.34
CA MET A 1 1.11 1.18 -12.68
C MET A 1 -0.11 1.84 -12.00
N PHE A 2 -0.90 1.12 -11.17
CA PHE A 2 -2.14 1.67 -10.59
C PHE A 2 -2.26 1.54 -9.07
N LEU A 3 -1.42 0.74 -8.42
CA LEU A 3 -1.63 0.39 -7.01
C LEU A 3 -1.31 1.55 -6.05
N GLY A 4 -0.16 2.20 -6.20
CA GLY A 4 0.24 3.30 -5.32
C GLY A 4 -0.53 4.61 -5.52
N LEU A 5 -1.14 4.86 -6.69
CA LEU A 5 -2.08 5.98 -6.85
C LEU A 5 -3.37 5.70 -6.04
N ARG A 6 -3.85 4.45 -6.08
CA ARG A 6 -4.99 4.02 -5.25
C ARG A 6 -4.66 4.00 -3.76
N LEU A 7 -3.40 3.72 -3.38
CA LEU A 7 -2.93 3.88 -1.99
C LEU A 7 -2.86 5.37 -1.58
N LEU A 8 -2.46 6.28 -2.45
CA LEU A 8 -2.53 7.74 -2.17
C LEU A 8 -3.99 8.21 -1.98
N GLU A 9 -4.93 7.65 -2.73
CA GLU A 9 -6.36 7.94 -2.59
C GLU A 9 -7.01 7.23 -1.38
N GLY A 10 -6.35 6.21 -0.83
CA GLY A 10 -6.85 5.37 0.25
C GLY A 10 -7.38 4.04 -0.28
N MET A 11 -6.58 3.00 -0.13
CA MET A 11 -6.88 1.65 -0.62
C MET A 11 -7.30 0.73 0.53
N ASN A 12 -8.37 -0.03 0.33
CA ASN A 12 -8.65 -1.18 1.19
C ASN A 12 -7.96 -2.42 0.62
N LEU A 13 -6.89 -2.86 1.28
CA LEU A 13 -6.09 -4.02 0.89
C LEU A 13 -6.92 -5.31 0.86
N ALA A 14 -7.88 -5.49 1.76
CA ALA A 14 -8.75 -6.67 1.77
C ALA A 14 -9.67 -6.70 0.54
N GLN A 15 -10.23 -5.55 0.14
CA GLN A 15 -11.02 -5.46 -1.09
C GLN A 15 -10.18 -5.76 -2.34
N VAL A 16 -9.00 -5.17 -2.45
CA VAL A 16 -8.15 -5.39 -3.64
C VAL A 16 -7.66 -6.83 -3.68
N SER A 17 -7.32 -7.42 -2.54
CA SER A 17 -6.95 -8.84 -2.46
C SER A 17 -8.08 -9.75 -2.96
N ALA A 18 -9.33 -9.45 -2.58
CA ALA A 18 -10.50 -10.17 -3.08
C ALA A 18 -10.75 -9.98 -4.59
N GLN A 19 -10.46 -8.79 -5.14
CA GLN A 19 -10.61 -8.51 -6.58
C GLN A 19 -9.51 -9.15 -7.44
N VAL A 20 -8.29 -9.21 -6.91
CA VAL A 20 -7.12 -9.78 -7.61
C VAL A 20 -7.04 -11.30 -7.40
N GLY A 21 -7.70 -11.83 -6.36
CA GLY A 21 -7.66 -13.24 -5.99
C GLY A 21 -6.32 -13.65 -5.36
N ILE A 22 -5.51 -12.68 -4.94
CA ILE A 22 -4.20 -12.86 -4.30
C ILE A 22 -4.21 -12.05 -3.02
N ASP A 23 -3.72 -12.62 -1.93
CA ASP A 23 -3.65 -11.93 -0.65
C ASP A 23 -2.50 -10.91 -0.65
N LEU A 24 -2.82 -9.66 -1.00
CA LEU A 24 -1.85 -8.56 -1.05
C LEU A 24 -1.41 -8.16 0.36
N ALA A 25 -2.28 -8.34 1.36
CA ALA A 25 -1.92 -8.03 2.74
C ALA A 25 -0.80 -8.97 3.22
N GLN A 26 -0.84 -10.24 2.82
CA GLN A 26 0.20 -11.21 3.14
C GLN A 26 1.44 -11.07 2.24
N ARG A 27 1.24 -10.91 0.92
CA ARG A 27 2.33 -10.75 -0.07
C ARG A 27 3.23 -9.55 0.25
N TYR A 28 2.64 -8.48 0.76
CA TYR A 28 3.32 -7.21 1.04
C TYR A 28 3.26 -6.85 2.53
N GLU A 29 3.08 -7.84 3.40
CA GLU A 29 2.97 -7.67 4.86
C GLU A 29 4.19 -6.92 5.39
N SER A 30 5.40 -7.37 5.03
CA SER A 30 6.66 -6.75 5.45
C SER A 30 6.78 -5.31 4.94
N GLU A 31 6.47 -5.04 3.67
CA GLU A 31 6.52 -3.65 3.17
C GLU A 31 5.48 -2.75 3.87
N ILE A 32 4.26 -3.23 4.07
CA ILE A 32 3.21 -2.46 4.76
C ILE A 32 3.64 -2.18 6.19
N GLN A 33 4.23 -3.16 6.87
CA GLN A 33 4.73 -3.02 8.22
C GLN A 33 5.87 -2.01 8.28
N ASP A 34 6.89 -2.12 7.44
CA ASP A 34 8.01 -1.18 7.35
C ASP A 34 7.52 0.26 7.11
N LEU A 35 6.60 0.43 6.16
CA LEU A 35 6.04 1.74 5.83
C LEU A 35 5.16 2.29 6.96
N THR A 36 4.45 1.42 7.70
CA THR A 36 3.66 1.83 8.86
C THR A 36 4.58 2.24 10.02
N GLU A 37 5.64 1.49 10.28
CA GLU A 37 6.66 1.80 11.30
C GLU A 37 7.41 3.10 11.00
N LEU A 38 7.65 3.38 9.71
CA LEU A 38 8.25 4.63 9.27
C LEU A 38 7.27 5.83 9.29
N GLY A 39 6.00 5.64 9.65
CA GLY A 39 4.97 6.69 9.64
C GLY A 39 4.57 7.15 8.23
N LEU A 40 4.85 6.31 7.24
CA LEU A 40 4.61 6.57 5.81
C LEU A 40 3.21 6.09 5.40
N LEU A 41 2.67 5.08 6.08
CA LEU A 41 1.27 4.68 5.93
C LEU A 41 0.44 5.15 7.12
N GLU A 42 -0.68 5.80 6.82
CA GLU A 42 -1.75 6.05 7.77
C GLU A 42 -2.93 5.14 7.45
N GLN A 43 -3.43 4.47 8.49
CA GLN A 43 -4.64 3.68 8.39
C GLN A 43 -5.84 4.54 8.78
N VAL A 44 -6.66 4.90 7.80
CA VAL A 44 -7.88 5.69 7.99
C VAL A 44 -9.07 4.72 7.92
N GLY A 45 -9.42 4.16 9.08
CA GLY A 45 -10.46 3.13 9.19
C GLY A 45 -10.08 1.87 8.39
N PRO A 46 -10.94 1.36 7.50
CA PRO A 46 -10.63 0.17 6.71
C PRO A 46 -9.73 0.45 5.48
N ARG A 47 -9.23 1.68 5.32
CA ARG A 47 -8.42 2.09 4.17
C ARG A 47 -7.01 2.48 4.63
N LEU A 48 -6.02 1.97 3.92
CA LEU A 48 -4.62 2.34 4.06
C LEU A 48 -4.28 3.45 3.08
N ARG A 49 -3.63 4.49 3.59
CA ARG A 49 -3.33 5.71 2.83
C ARG A 49 -1.89 6.13 3.03
N LEU A 50 -1.22 6.52 1.95
CA LEU A 50 0.14 7.05 2.01
C LEU A 50 0.12 8.48 2.55
N THR A 51 1.00 8.80 3.51
CA THR A 51 1.18 10.17 4.00
C THR A 51 1.88 11.02 2.94
N LYS A 52 1.61 12.33 2.91
CA LYS A 52 2.15 13.24 1.87
C LYS A 52 3.68 13.22 1.74
N SER A 53 4.40 12.82 2.78
CA SER A 53 5.88 12.77 2.79
C SER A 53 6.46 11.59 1.99
N THR A 54 5.63 10.68 1.50
CA THR A 54 6.06 9.37 1.00
C THR A 54 6.17 9.24 -0.51
N HIS A 55 5.85 10.29 -1.26
CA HIS A 55 5.81 10.25 -2.73
C HIS A 55 7.10 9.67 -3.36
N LEU A 56 8.26 9.89 -2.75
CA LEU A 56 9.55 9.33 -3.18
C LEU A 56 9.69 7.81 -2.92
N ILE A 57 9.22 7.35 -1.76
CA ILE A 57 9.33 5.94 -1.33
C ILE A 57 8.24 5.10 -1.98
N ALA A 58 7.05 5.69 -2.16
CA ALA A 58 5.95 5.09 -2.90
C ALA A 58 6.43 4.57 -4.26
N ASN A 59 7.26 5.34 -4.97
CA ASN A 59 7.82 4.95 -6.27
C ASN A 59 8.77 3.73 -6.21
N GLN A 60 9.51 3.53 -5.11
CA GLN A 60 10.33 2.33 -4.93
C GLN A 60 9.49 1.11 -4.56
N VAL A 61 8.51 1.33 -3.69
CA VAL A 61 7.54 0.32 -3.28
C VAL A 61 6.75 -0.14 -4.51
N PHE A 62 6.32 0.79 -5.37
CA PHE A 62 5.68 0.51 -6.67
C PHE A 62 6.46 -0.49 -7.52
N THR A 63 7.80 -0.39 -7.59
CA THR A 63 8.62 -1.34 -8.34
C THR A 63 8.51 -2.76 -7.76
N ARG A 64 8.39 -2.91 -6.44
CA ARG A 64 8.17 -4.22 -5.79
C ARG A 64 6.77 -4.79 -6.00
N PHE A 65 5.78 -3.93 -6.25
CA PHE A 65 4.39 -4.34 -6.53
C PHE A 65 4.13 -4.73 -7.99
N VAL A 66 5.10 -4.54 -8.89
CA VAL A 66 4.93 -4.73 -10.35
C VAL A 66 5.63 -6.01 -10.87
N GLU A 67 6.38 -6.73 -10.04
CA GLU A 67 6.96 -8.05 -10.38
C GLU A 67 6.04 -9.24 -10.11
#